data_AF-A0A3E0D0A2-F1
#
_entry.id   AF-A0A3E0D0A2-F1
#
_cell.length_a   1.000
_cell.length_b   1.000
_cell.length_c   1.000
_cell.angle_alpha   90.00
_cell.angle_beta   90.00
_cell.angle_gamma   90.00
#
_symmetry.space_group_name_H-M   'P 1'
#
loop_
_entity.id
_entity.type
_entity.pdbx_description
1 polymer ?
#
loop_
_entity_poly.entity_id
_entity_poly.type
_entity_poly.pdbx_seq_one_letter_code
_entity_poly.pdbx_strand_id
1 'polypeptide(L)'
;MKLLDKLKALTTKQDKSPELKRGEIKHILIQTASELLSDFEFLAYKNRCYTFQRLRQVNKSTVNELLHIIFTLKDKNFACSIASRLNPEYIFSNNYNIGLLNPHQDLKVLRHNSGALNIQDAYYFHNGQVETTTKTVMEIFGDFKKYGLPFLDKQLELLKSNSIIKCGFDYIDDLQTDKVNLKKEITEELNKGGLLLSSLKHPIYLDLKEKLQSVSGQSKEDRQIIPKTAHELLEIYWTR
;
A
#
# COMPACT_ATOMS: atom_id res chain seq x y z
N MET A 1 -10.85 -17.57 28.78
CA MET A 1 -11.64 -16.37 28.42
C MET A 1 -11.98 -16.43 26.94
N LYS A 2 -13.27 -16.34 26.56
CA LYS A 2 -13.70 -16.51 25.15
C LYS A 2 -13.28 -15.30 24.32
N LEU A 3 -13.11 -15.47 23.00
CA LEU A 3 -12.70 -14.42 22.05
C LEU A 3 -13.58 -13.16 22.15
N LEU A 4 -14.89 -13.37 22.28
CA LEU A 4 -15.90 -12.31 22.43
C LEU A 4 -15.69 -11.48 23.71
N ASP A 5 -15.33 -12.11 24.83
CA ASP A 5 -15.13 -11.43 26.12
C ASP A 5 -13.94 -10.46 26.04
N LYS A 6 -12.85 -10.90 25.38
CA LYS A 6 -11.67 -10.07 25.14
C LYS A 6 -11.98 -8.86 24.26
N LEU A 7 -12.68 -9.05 23.15
CA LEU A 7 -13.06 -7.96 22.25
C LEU A 7 -14.01 -6.98 22.93
N LYS A 8 -14.97 -7.49 23.72
CA LYS A 8 -15.86 -6.65 24.51
C LYS A 8 -15.07 -5.81 25.52
N ALA A 9 -14.09 -6.39 26.20
CA ALA A 9 -13.24 -5.66 27.14
C ALA A 9 -12.48 -4.50 26.46
N LEU A 10 -11.94 -4.72 25.26
CA LEU A 10 -11.21 -3.68 24.50
C LEU A 10 -12.10 -2.54 24.00
N THR A 11 -13.39 -2.82 23.76
CA THR A 11 -14.30 -1.88 23.08
C THR A 11 -15.34 -1.23 24.01
N THR A 12 -15.48 -1.71 25.24
CA THR A 12 -16.51 -1.22 26.19
C THR A 12 -15.92 -0.65 27.47
N LYS A 13 -14.64 -0.86 27.76
CA LYS A 13 -13.99 -0.28 28.94
C LYS A 13 -13.96 1.24 28.79
N GLN A 14 -14.80 1.92 29.56
CA GLN A 14 -14.87 3.37 29.55
C GLN A 14 -13.63 4.01 30.17
N ASP A 15 -13.25 5.16 29.64
CA ASP A 15 -12.33 6.10 30.26
C ASP A 15 -13.09 7.35 30.76
N LYS A 16 -12.37 8.30 31.35
CA LYS A 16 -12.97 9.52 31.94
C LYS A 16 -13.22 10.64 30.91
N SER A 17 -12.86 10.42 29.65
CA SER A 17 -12.95 11.43 28.60
C SER A 17 -14.33 11.42 27.92
N PRO A 18 -14.72 12.51 27.24
CA PRO A 18 -15.99 12.53 26.51
C PRO A 18 -15.99 11.55 25.33
N GLU A 19 -17.17 11.27 24.81
CA GLU A 19 -17.32 10.56 23.53
C GLU A 19 -16.69 11.36 22.39
N LEU A 20 -16.08 10.63 21.45
CA LEU A 20 -15.42 11.19 20.30
C LEU A 20 -16.45 11.85 19.37
N LYS A 21 -16.27 13.14 19.07
CA LYS A 21 -17.16 13.87 18.17
C LYS A 21 -16.87 13.57 16.71
N ARG A 22 -17.86 13.79 15.85
CA ARG A 22 -17.69 13.64 14.40
C ARG A 22 -16.59 14.58 13.91
N GLY A 23 -15.60 14.01 13.21
CA GLY A 23 -14.47 14.76 12.65
C GLY A 23 -13.28 14.94 13.59
N GLU A 24 -13.45 14.71 14.89
CA GLU A 24 -12.36 14.83 15.88
C GLU A 24 -11.22 13.84 15.60
N ILE A 25 -11.56 12.64 15.11
CA ILE A 25 -10.56 11.65 14.71
C ILE A 25 -9.58 12.18 13.66
N LYS A 26 -10.04 13.02 12.72
CA LYS A 26 -9.16 13.59 11.69
C LYS A 26 -8.09 14.48 12.34
N HIS A 27 -8.49 15.29 13.32
CA HIS A 27 -7.57 16.16 14.04
C HIS A 27 -6.55 15.36 14.86
N ILE A 28 -7.01 14.34 15.59
CA ILE A 28 -6.13 13.44 16.35
C ILE A 28 -5.10 12.80 15.41
N LEU A 29 -5.54 12.23 14.28
CA LEU A 29 -4.63 11.60 13.32
C LEU A 29 -3.59 12.58 12.76
N ILE A 30 -4.00 13.78 12.35
CA ILE A 30 -3.10 14.79 11.77
C ILE A 30 -2.09 15.27 12.80
N GLN A 31 -2.55 15.57 14.02
CA GLN A 31 -1.67 16.03 15.09
C GLN A 31 -0.66 14.94 15.45
N THR A 32 -1.10 13.70 15.69
CA THR A 32 -0.19 12.61 16.02
C THR A 32 0.80 12.30 14.89
N ALA A 33 0.38 12.39 13.62
CA ALA A 33 1.29 12.28 12.48
C ALA A 33 2.38 13.35 12.54
N SER A 34 1.99 14.62 12.74
CA SER A 34 2.94 15.74 12.79
C SER A 34 3.97 15.62 13.92
N GLU A 35 3.59 14.99 15.04
CA GLU A 35 4.47 14.78 16.19
C GLU A 35 5.40 13.57 16.02
N LEU A 36 4.92 12.46 15.45
CA LEU A 36 5.65 11.19 15.43
C LEU A 36 6.32 10.86 14.09
N LEU A 37 5.76 11.35 12.99
CA LEU A 37 6.14 11.10 11.60
C LEU A 37 5.98 12.38 10.76
N SER A 38 6.70 13.45 11.11
CA SER A 38 6.60 14.78 10.48
C SER A 38 6.80 14.80 8.96
N ASP A 39 7.51 13.80 8.40
CA ASP A 39 7.74 13.69 6.96
C ASP A 39 6.51 13.20 6.18
N PHE A 40 5.46 12.78 6.88
CA PHE A 40 4.19 12.34 6.30
C PHE A 40 3.11 13.41 6.46
N GLU A 41 2.67 13.96 5.35
CA GLU A 41 1.61 14.97 5.31
C GLU A 41 0.25 14.32 5.09
N PHE A 42 -0.81 14.95 5.60
CA PHE A 42 -2.17 14.49 5.32
C PHE A 42 -2.54 14.77 3.86
N LEU A 43 -2.75 13.71 3.08
CA LEU A 43 -3.10 13.82 1.67
C LEU A 43 -4.60 14.01 1.48
N ALA A 44 -5.41 13.05 1.96
CA ALA A 44 -6.85 13.06 1.71
C ALA A 44 -7.62 12.12 2.65
N TYR A 45 -8.93 12.37 2.74
CA TYR A 45 -9.90 11.38 3.19
C TYR A 45 -10.75 10.94 1.99
N LYS A 46 -10.52 9.73 1.49
CA LYS A 46 -11.21 9.18 0.31
C LYS A 46 -11.55 7.72 0.54
N ASN A 47 -12.70 7.26 0.05
CA ASN A 47 -13.14 5.86 0.20
C ASN A 47 -13.13 5.36 1.67
N ARG A 48 -13.46 6.24 2.63
CA ARG A 48 -13.43 5.98 4.08
C ARG A 48 -12.03 5.71 4.67
N CYS A 49 -10.97 6.05 3.95
CA CYS A 49 -9.59 5.92 4.38
C CYS A 49 -8.96 7.31 4.58
N TYR A 50 -8.29 7.51 5.70
CA TYR A 50 -7.37 8.63 5.90
C TYR A 50 -6.01 8.23 5.33
N THR A 51 -5.50 9.03 4.38
CA THR A 51 -4.22 8.78 3.73
C THR A 51 -3.22 9.87 4.11
N PHE A 52 -2.06 9.45 4.58
CA PHE A 52 -0.89 10.30 4.74
C PHE A 52 0.17 9.93 3.72
N GLN A 53 0.94 10.89 3.26
CA GLN A 53 1.90 10.71 2.17
C GLN A 53 3.25 11.32 2.50
N ARG A 54 4.29 10.58 2.13
CA ARG A 54 5.66 11.09 1.96
C ARG A 54 6.08 10.84 0.52
N LEU A 55 6.71 11.83 -0.10
CA LEU A 55 7.28 11.68 -1.44
C LEU A 55 8.76 11.35 -1.35
N ARG A 56 9.20 10.36 -2.12
CA ARG A 56 10.62 10.02 -2.31
C ARG A 56 10.96 9.99 -3.80
N GLN A 57 12.24 9.94 -4.10
CA GLN A 57 12.74 9.85 -5.47
C GLN A 57 13.61 8.61 -5.64
N VAL A 58 13.41 7.90 -6.75
CA VAL A 58 14.31 6.86 -7.25
C VAL A 58 14.56 7.14 -8.73
N ASN A 59 15.82 7.38 -9.09
CA ASN A 59 16.20 7.83 -10.43
C ASN A 59 15.38 9.06 -10.85
N LYS A 60 14.64 8.98 -11.96
CA LYS A 60 13.75 10.04 -12.46
C LYS A 60 12.28 9.89 -12.03
N SER A 61 11.98 8.93 -11.13
CA SER A 61 10.61 8.59 -10.75
C SER A 61 10.31 9.00 -9.31
N THR A 62 9.14 9.60 -9.13
CA THR A 62 8.57 9.87 -7.80
C THR A 62 7.97 8.61 -7.23
N VAL A 63 8.29 8.31 -5.98
CA VAL A 63 7.73 7.20 -5.21
C VAL A 63 6.81 7.78 -4.15
N ASN A 64 5.55 7.35 -4.16
CA ASN A 64 4.52 7.78 -3.22
C ASN A 64 4.45 6.77 -2.08
N GLU A 65 5.00 7.13 -0.93
CA GLU A 65 4.89 6.31 0.28
C GLU A 65 3.66 6.74 1.07
N LEU A 66 2.79 5.79 1.41
CA LEU A 66 1.45 6.05 1.89
C LEU A 66 1.16 5.30 3.18
N LEU A 67 0.60 6.00 4.16
CA LEU A 67 0.01 5.41 5.37
C LEU A 67 -1.51 5.47 5.23
N HIS A 68 -2.17 4.33 5.31
CA HIS A 68 -3.61 4.19 5.18
C HIS A 68 -4.23 3.80 6.52
N ILE A 69 -5.21 4.58 6.97
CA ILE A 69 -5.91 4.35 8.23
C ILE A 69 -7.42 4.41 7.98
N ILE A 70 -8.09 3.26 8.14
CA ILE A 70 -9.54 3.16 8.14
C ILE A 70 -10.01 3.14 9.59
N PHE A 71 -10.94 4.01 9.93
CA PHE A 71 -11.52 4.14 11.26
C PHE A 71 -13.02 3.83 11.22
N THR A 72 -13.50 3.01 12.16
CA THR A 72 -14.93 2.73 12.34
C THR A 72 -15.34 3.00 13.79
N LEU A 73 -16.17 4.03 13.97
CA LEU A 73 -16.74 4.33 15.28
C LEU A 73 -17.72 3.24 15.73
N LYS A 74 -18.45 2.63 14.79
CA LYS A 74 -19.45 1.59 15.06
C LYS A 74 -18.81 0.29 15.54
N ASP A 75 -17.80 -0.19 14.80
CA ASP A 75 -17.13 -1.46 15.12
C ASP A 75 -15.92 -1.26 16.04
N LYS A 76 -15.70 -0.01 16.45
CA LYS A 76 -14.76 0.43 17.47
C LYS A 76 -13.32 0.00 17.20
N ASN A 77 -12.89 0.11 15.95
CA ASN A 77 -11.57 -0.32 15.53
C ASN A 77 -10.96 0.53 14.41
N PHE A 78 -9.67 0.27 14.19
CA PHE A 78 -8.90 0.76 13.06
C PHE A 78 -8.28 -0.41 12.29
N ALA A 79 -8.28 -0.28 10.97
CA ALA A 79 -7.47 -1.08 10.06
C ALA A 79 -6.40 -0.19 9.43
N CYS A 80 -5.15 -0.63 9.46
CA CYS A 80 -4.01 0.17 9.05
C CYS A 80 -3.15 -0.59 8.05
N SER A 81 -2.74 0.09 6.98
CA SER A 81 -1.85 -0.49 5.98
C SER A 81 -0.87 0.55 5.44
N ILE A 82 0.18 0.09 4.78
CA ILE A 82 1.26 0.91 4.28
C ILE A 82 1.61 0.51 2.86
N ALA A 83 1.86 1.49 1.99
CA ALA A 83 2.20 1.24 0.61
C ALA A 83 3.36 2.11 0.11
N SER A 84 4.09 1.61 -0.87
CA SER A 84 5.05 2.37 -1.67
C SER A 84 4.64 2.22 -3.13
N ARG A 85 4.26 3.32 -3.79
CA ARG A 85 3.62 3.31 -5.11
C ARG A 85 4.41 4.17 -6.10
N LEU A 86 4.92 3.55 -7.16
CA LEU A 86 5.57 4.26 -8.25
C LEU A 86 4.57 4.74 -9.30
N ASN A 87 3.49 3.98 -9.54
CA ASN A 87 2.41 4.41 -10.42
C ASN A 87 1.35 5.21 -9.62
N PRO A 88 1.13 6.51 -9.94
CA PRO A 88 0.20 7.36 -9.22
C PRO A 88 -1.27 6.92 -9.32
N GLU A 89 -1.65 6.12 -10.32
CA GLU A 89 -3.01 5.58 -10.45
C GLU A 89 -3.38 4.67 -9.25
N TYR A 90 -2.39 4.12 -8.54
CA TYR A 90 -2.61 3.25 -7.37
C TYR A 90 -2.64 3.98 -6.02
N ILE A 91 -2.47 5.31 -5.97
CA ILE A 91 -2.40 6.05 -4.68
C ILE A 91 -3.64 5.81 -3.82
N PHE A 92 -4.82 5.72 -4.42
CA PHE A 92 -6.08 5.47 -3.69
C PHE A 92 -6.61 4.04 -3.88
N SER A 93 -5.76 3.13 -4.35
CA SER A 93 -6.11 1.73 -4.53
C SER A 93 -5.86 0.93 -3.26
N ASN A 94 -6.85 0.14 -2.88
CA ASN A 94 -6.77 -0.80 -1.75
C ASN A 94 -6.30 -2.20 -2.20
N ASN A 95 -5.79 -2.34 -3.43
CA ASN A 95 -5.37 -3.63 -3.94
C ASN A 95 -4.02 -4.07 -3.35
N TYR A 96 -4.02 -5.26 -2.76
CA TYR A 96 -2.86 -5.97 -2.23
C TYR A 96 -2.22 -6.93 -3.26
N ASN A 97 -2.87 -7.18 -4.41
CA ASN A 97 -2.33 -7.97 -5.51
C ASN A 97 -1.64 -7.05 -6.54
N ILE A 98 -0.34 -6.90 -6.35
CA ILE A 98 0.49 -5.84 -6.94
C ILE A 98 1.88 -6.40 -7.19
N GLY A 99 2.55 -5.84 -8.19
CA GLY A 99 3.90 -6.23 -8.60
C GLY A 99 4.96 -5.63 -7.69
N LEU A 100 6.21 -5.75 -8.13
CA LEU A 100 7.38 -5.24 -7.40
C LEU A 100 7.39 -3.71 -7.24
N LEU A 101 6.65 -2.98 -8.07
CA LEU A 101 6.76 -1.53 -8.18
C LEU A 101 5.80 -0.77 -7.28
N ASN A 102 4.76 -1.45 -6.80
CA ASN A 102 3.68 -0.82 -6.06
C ASN A 102 3.35 -1.52 -4.73
N PRO A 103 4.30 -2.06 -3.93
CA PRO A 103 4.06 -2.85 -2.70
C PRO A 103 3.06 -2.20 -1.71
N HIS A 104 2.24 -3.03 -1.04
CA HIS A 104 1.18 -2.66 -0.09
C HIS A 104 0.99 -3.79 0.91
N GLN A 105 1.08 -3.46 2.19
CA GLN A 105 1.02 -4.44 3.27
C GLN A 105 0.18 -3.95 4.44
N ASP A 106 -0.52 -4.86 5.10
CA ASP A 106 -1.19 -4.59 6.39
C ASP A 106 -0.16 -4.36 7.51
N LEU A 107 -0.39 -3.34 8.35
CA LEU A 107 0.56 -2.95 9.39
C LEU A 107 0.67 -3.99 10.50
N LYS A 108 -0.42 -4.66 10.87
CA LYS A 108 -0.40 -5.73 11.87
C LYS A 108 0.35 -6.95 11.33
N VAL A 109 0.19 -7.28 10.04
CA VAL A 109 1.00 -8.33 9.40
C VAL A 109 2.50 -8.00 9.50
N LEU A 110 2.91 -6.76 9.25
CA LEU A 110 4.30 -6.33 9.43
C LEU A 110 4.75 -6.45 10.88
N ARG A 111 3.94 -5.99 11.84
CA ARG A 111 4.24 -6.03 13.28
C ARG A 111 4.44 -7.46 13.79
N HIS A 112 3.60 -8.39 13.35
CA HIS A 112 3.60 -9.78 13.81
C HIS A 112 4.48 -10.70 12.96
N ASN A 113 4.97 -10.22 11.81
CA ASN A 113 5.68 -11.02 10.81
C ASN A 113 4.93 -12.32 10.44
N SER A 114 3.60 -12.21 10.30
CA SER A 114 2.72 -13.35 10.02
C SER A 114 1.61 -12.96 9.04
N GLY A 115 1.43 -13.75 7.98
CA GLY A 115 0.36 -13.57 7.01
C GLY A 115 -1.03 -13.99 7.51
N ALA A 116 -1.10 -14.69 8.64
CA ALA A 116 -2.36 -15.09 9.28
C ALA A 116 -2.44 -14.49 10.68
N LEU A 117 -3.48 -13.68 10.93
CA LEU A 117 -3.76 -13.06 12.21
C LEU A 117 -5.17 -13.41 12.66
N ASN A 118 -5.32 -13.63 13.96
CA ASN A 118 -6.65 -13.67 14.56
C ASN A 118 -7.25 -12.25 14.55
N ILE A 119 -8.57 -12.16 14.60
CA ILE A 119 -9.28 -10.88 14.55
C ILE A 119 -8.83 -9.86 15.62
N GLN A 120 -8.38 -10.33 16.77
CA GLN A 120 -7.88 -9.46 17.86
C GLN A 120 -6.55 -8.79 17.51
N ASP A 121 -5.74 -9.46 16.72
CA ASP A 121 -4.41 -9.00 16.34
C ASP A 121 -4.45 -8.26 14.99
N ALA A 122 -5.51 -8.48 14.20
CA ALA A 122 -5.71 -7.85 12.89
C ALA A 122 -6.12 -6.37 12.96
N TYR A 123 -6.62 -5.90 14.10
CA TYR A 123 -7.11 -4.52 14.25
C TYR A 123 -6.56 -3.84 15.49
N TYR A 124 -6.64 -2.51 15.50
CA TYR A 124 -6.47 -1.71 16.71
C TYR A 124 -7.84 -1.35 17.24
N PHE A 125 -8.08 -1.45 18.54
CA PHE A 125 -9.40 -1.20 19.13
C PHE A 125 -9.42 0.10 19.93
N HIS A 126 -10.60 0.71 20.00
CA HIS A 126 -10.89 1.85 20.86
C HIS A 126 -12.25 1.66 21.55
N ASN A 127 -12.61 2.52 22.49
CA ASN A 127 -13.92 2.46 23.16
C ASN A 127 -14.93 3.50 22.64
N GLY A 128 -14.47 4.44 21.80
CA GLY A 128 -15.28 5.54 21.25
C GLY A 128 -15.15 6.84 22.04
N GLN A 129 -14.28 6.90 23.04
CA GLN A 129 -13.96 8.10 23.81
C GLN A 129 -12.59 8.67 23.41
N VAL A 130 -12.40 9.97 23.65
CA VAL A 130 -11.26 10.75 23.15
C VAL A 130 -9.92 10.20 23.64
N GLU A 131 -9.78 9.90 24.93
CA GLU A 131 -8.51 9.49 25.54
C GLU A 131 -8.04 8.15 24.99
N THR A 132 -8.87 7.11 25.03
CA THR A 132 -8.50 5.79 24.48
C THR A 132 -8.24 5.86 22.99
N THR A 133 -9.07 6.58 22.23
CA THR A 133 -8.88 6.72 20.78
C THR A 133 -7.54 7.40 20.46
N THR A 134 -7.18 8.45 21.20
CA THR A 134 -5.88 9.13 21.05
C THR A 134 -4.72 8.20 21.35
N LYS A 135 -4.78 7.43 22.44
CA LYS A 135 -3.75 6.43 22.77
C LYS A 135 -3.62 5.37 21.68
N THR A 136 -4.73 4.88 21.14
CA THR A 136 -4.73 3.91 20.04
C THR A 136 -4.08 4.50 18.78
N VAL A 137 -4.36 5.77 18.46
CA VAL A 137 -3.72 6.48 17.33
C VAL A 137 -2.20 6.62 17.57
N MET A 138 -1.77 6.97 18.78
CA MET A 138 -0.34 7.01 19.11
C MET A 138 0.33 5.63 18.94
N GLU A 139 -0.34 4.53 19.32
CA GLU A 139 0.15 3.17 19.08
C GLU A 139 0.29 2.89 17.58
N ILE A 140 -0.71 3.24 16.77
CA ILE A 140 -0.70 3.07 15.31
C ILE A 140 0.50 3.78 14.68
N PHE A 141 0.73 5.06 15.03
CA PHE A 141 1.87 5.82 14.49
C PHE A 141 3.21 5.31 15.02
N GLY A 142 3.26 4.83 16.27
CA GLY A 142 4.43 4.12 16.81
C GLY A 142 4.74 2.84 16.03
N ASP A 143 3.72 2.07 15.66
CA ASP A 143 3.87 0.86 14.83
C ASP A 143 4.27 1.20 13.39
N PHE A 144 3.71 2.25 12.78
CA PHE A 144 4.18 2.73 11.48
C PHE A 144 5.66 3.09 11.54
N LYS A 145 6.09 3.82 12.57
CA LYS A 145 7.50 4.18 12.77
C LYS A 145 8.39 2.94 12.93
N LYS A 146 7.96 1.97 13.72
CA LYS A 146 8.76 0.79 14.08
C LYS A 146 8.79 -0.30 13.02
N TYR A 147 7.68 -0.53 12.31
CA TYR A 147 7.49 -1.65 11.39
C TYR A 147 7.19 -1.21 9.97
N GLY A 148 6.45 -0.10 9.80
CA GLY A 148 6.11 0.46 8.50
C GLY A 148 7.30 1.11 7.78
N LEU A 149 8.05 2.00 8.46
CA LEU A 149 9.19 2.68 7.82
C LEU A 149 10.28 1.70 7.35
N PRO A 150 10.70 0.68 8.14
CA PRO A 150 11.65 -0.31 7.65
C PRO A 150 11.15 -1.06 6.41
N PHE A 151 9.84 -1.32 6.32
CA PHE A 151 9.25 -1.88 5.10
C PHE A 151 9.42 -0.93 3.92
N LEU A 152 9.06 0.36 4.06
CA LEU A 152 9.20 1.35 3.00
C LEU A 152 10.66 1.52 2.53
N ASP A 153 11.59 1.63 3.48
CA ASP A 153 13.02 1.75 3.18
C ASP A 153 13.53 0.53 2.41
N LYS A 154 13.12 -0.69 2.82
CA LYS A 154 13.42 -1.91 2.07
C LYS A 154 12.86 -1.86 0.65
N GLN A 155 11.62 -1.40 0.47
CA GLN A 155 11.03 -1.29 -0.88
C GLN A 155 11.77 -0.27 -1.74
N LEU A 156 12.23 0.84 -1.17
CA LEU A 156 13.01 1.81 -1.91
C LEU A 156 14.38 1.27 -2.33
N GLU A 157 15.05 0.52 -1.46
CA GLU A 157 16.32 -0.12 -1.81
C GLU A 157 16.11 -1.21 -2.87
N LEU A 158 14.99 -1.94 -2.84
CA LEU A 158 14.62 -2.85 -3.91
C LEU A 158 14.44 -2.11 -5.24
N LEU A 159 13.73 -0.98 -5.27
CA LEU A 159 13.57 -0.17 -6.48
C LEU A 159 14.91 0.29 -7.09
N LYS A 160 15.93 0.52 -6.26
CA LYS A 160 17.27 0.93 -6.71
C LYS A 160 18.15 -0.22 -7.19
N SER A 161 18.07 -1.38 -6.53
CA SER A 161 19.07 -2.45 -6.66
C SER A 161 18.55 -3.70 -7.37
N ASN A 162 17.24 -3.89 -7.47
CA ASN A 162 16.66 -5.10 -8.04
C ASN A 162 16.86 -5.15 -9.56
N SER A 163 17.47 -6.23 -10.04
CA SER A 163 17.81 -6.44 -11.45
C SER A 163 16.60 -6.58 -12.37
N ILE A 164 15.48 -7.12 -11.89
CA ILE A 164 14.21 -7.20 -12.63
C ILE A 164 13.67 -5.77 -12.84
N ILE A 165 13.67 -4.97 -11.78
CA ILE A 165 13.18 -3.59 -11.84
C ILE A 165 14.06 -2.75 -12.78
N LYS A 166 15.39 -2.89 -12.68
CA LYS A 166 16.32 -2.24 -13.60
C LYS A 166 16.07 -2.65 -15.05
N CYS A 167 16.01 -3.94 -15.34
CA CYS A 167 15.73 -4.46 -16.69
C CYS A 167 14.40 -3.91 -17.24
N GLY A 168 13.38 -3.81 -16.39
CA GLY A 168 12.10 -3.24 -16.75
C GLY A 168 12.16 -1.76 -17.08
N PHE A 169 12.88 -0.96 -16.28
CA PHE A 169 13.07 0.47 -16.56
C PHE A 169 13.88 0.69 -17.84
N ASP A 170 14.99 -0.04 -18.02
CA ASP A 170 15.81 0.04 -19.24
C ASP A 170 14.94 -0.26 -20.48
N TYR A 171 14.06 -1.27 -20.40
CA TYR A 171 13.13 -1.60 -21.47
C TYR A 171 12.17 -0.45 -21.82
N ILE A 172 11.48 0.11 -20.82
CA ILE A 172 10.46 1.14 -21.09
C ILE A 172 11.07 2.50 -21.44
N ASP A 173 12.29 2.78 -21.00
CA ASP A 173 13.01 4.01 -21.37
C ASP A 173 13.44 3.98 -22.84
N ASP A 174 13.76 2.80 -23.39
CA ASP A 174 14.12 2.61 -24.81
C ASP A 174 12.90 2.41 -25.72
N LEU A 175 11.69 2.22 -25.15
CA LEU A 175 10.49 1.90 -25.93
C LEU A 175 10.03 3.10 -26.77
N GLN A 176 10.06 2.94 -28.10
CA GLN A 176 9.58 3.93 -29.08
C GLN A 176 8.23 3.49 -29.64
N THR A 177 7.15 3.77 -28.92
CA THR A 177 5.78 3.42 -29.33
C THR A 177 4.82 4.53 -28.92
N ASP A 178 3.73 4.69 -29.67
CA ASP A 178 2.67 5.61 -29.29
C ASP A 178 2.00 5.17 -27.97
N LYS A 179 2.18 5.96 -26.91
CA LYS A 179 1.68 5.68 -25.56
C LYS A 179 0.16 5.53 -25.49
N VAL A 180 -0.56 6.34 -26.26
CA VAL A 180 -2.03 6.37 -26.23
C VAL A 180 -2.59 5.12 -26.88
N ASN A 181 -2.06 4.74 -28.04
CA ASN A 181 -2.43 3.53 -28.76
C ASN A 181 -2.05 2.29 -27.94
N LEU A 182 -0.84 2.24 -27.36
CA LEU A 182 -0.43 1.11 -26.51
C LEU A 182 -1.37 0.94 -25.31
N LYS A 183 -1.70 2.02 -24.60
CA LYS A 183 -2.65 1.97 -23.48
C LYS A 183 -4.00 1.44 -23.94
N LYS A 184 -4.50 1.91 -25.08
CA LYS A 184 -5.78 1.50 -25.65
C LYS A 184 -5.78 0.01 -26.01
N GLU A 185 -4.79 -0.46 -26.75
CA GLU A 185 -4.68 -1.85 -27.21
C GLU A 185 -4.59 -2.83 -26.03
N ILE A 186 -3.73 -2.55 -25.05
CA ILE A 186 -3.58 -3.35 -23.83
C ILE A 186 -4.89 -3.38 -23.02
N THR A 187 -5.56 -2.23 -22.88
CA THR A 187 -6.83 -2.14 -22.15
C THR A 187 -7.94 -2.94 -22.84
N GLU A 188 -8.03 -2.87 -24.17
CA GLU A 188 -9.01 -3.62 -24.95
C GLU A 188 -8.79 -5.13 -24.87
N GLU A 189 -7.53 -5.59 -24.94
CA GLU A 189 -7.20 -7.01 -24.73
C GLU A 189 -7.60 -7.48 -23.33
N LEU A 190 -7.26 -6.72 -22.29
CA LEU A 190 -7.65 -7.06 -20.91
C LEU A 190 -9.15 -7.15 -20.74
N ASN A 191 -9.90 -6.19 -21.28
CA ASN A 191 -11.36 -6.20 -21.20
C ASN A 191 -11.96 -7.44 -21.87
N LYS A 192 -11.45 -7.83 -23.05
CA LYS A 192 -11.87 -9.06 -23.74
C LYS A 192 -11.53 -10.32 -22.93
N GLY A 193 -10.41 -10.30 -22.20
CA GLY A 193 -9.94 -11.40 -21.37
C GLY A 193 -10.44 -11.41 -19.92
N GLY A 194 -11.43 -10.57 -19.57
CA GLY A 194 -11.98 -10.53 -18.22
C GLY A 194 -11.03 -9.97 -17.16
N LEU A 195 -10.15 -9.03 -17.55
CA LEU A 195 -9.14 -8.37 -16.72
C LEU A 195 -8.05 -9.31 -16.17
N LEU A 196 -7.91 -10.51 -16.75
CA LEU A 196 -6.86 -11.45 -16.39
C LEU A 196 -5.57 -11.13 -17.15
N LEU A 197 -4.47 -10.84 -16.44
CA LEU A 197 -3.17 -10.60 -17.07
C LEU A 197 -2.67 -11.79 -17.90
N SER A 198 -3.09 -13.02 -17.58
CA SER A 198 -2.76 -14.23 -18.36
C SER A 198 -3.36 -14.22 -19.77
N SER A 199 -4.38 -13.40 -20.01
CA SER A 199 -5.04 -13.25 -21.30
C SER A 199 -4.30 -12.31 -22.27
N LEU A 200 -3.42 -11.43 -21.76
CA LEU A 200 -2.67 -10.48 -22.58
C LEU A 200 -1.76 -11.21 -23.57
N LYS A 201 -1.90 -10.86 -24.85
CA LYS A 201 -1.08 -11.38 -25.97
C LYS A 201 -0.34 -10.29 -26.73
N HIS A 202 -0.55 -9.03 -26.35
CA HIS A 202 0.13 -7.91 -26.95
C HIS A 202 1.67 -8.11 -27.01
N PRO A 203 2.30 -7.95 -28.19
CA PRO A 203 3.71 -8.27 -28.40
C PRO A 203 4.65 -7.56 -27.41
N ILE A 204 4.45 -6.26 -27.17
CA ILE A 204 5.27 -5.47 -26.23
C ILE A 204 5.16 -6.02 -24.80
N TYR A 205 3.97 -6.45 -24.37
CA TYR A 205 3.79 -7.03 -23.04
C TYR A 205 4.50 -8.38 -22.93
N LEU A 206 4.38 -9.23 -23.96
CA LEU A 206 5.03 -10.54 -23.97
C LEU A 206 6.55 -10.44 -23.98
N ASP A 207 7.12 -9.57 -24.81
CA ASP A 207 8.56 -9.31 -24.90
C ASP A 207 9.10 -8.72 -23.59
N LEU A 208 8.44 -7.71 -23.01
CA LEU A 208 8.82 -7.18 -21.70
C LEU A 208 8.79 -8.28 -20.63
N LYS A 209 7.68 -9.03 -20.54
CA LYS A 209 7.53 -10.12 -19.56
C LYS A 209 8.63 -11.17 -19.71
N GLU A 210 8.96 -11.57 -20.94
CA GLU A 210 10.03 -12.54 -21.22
C GLU A 210 11.40 -12.02 -20.78
N LYS A 211 11.72 -10.76 -21.09
CA LYS A 211 12.97 -10.13 -20.63
C LYS A 211 13.07 -10.10 -19.11
N LEU A 212 11.99 -9.73 -18.42
CA LEU A 212 11.94 -9.79 -16.96
C LEU A 212 12.16 -11.22 -16.44
N GLN A 213 11.59 -12.24 -17.11
CA GLN A 213 11.77 -13.65 -16.73
C GLN A 213 13.18 -14.18 -17.01
N SER A 214 13.92 -13.58 -17.94
CA SER A 214 15.30 -13.99 -18.26
C SER A 214 16.36 -13.49 -17.28
N VAL A 215 16.02 -12.56 -16.38
CA VAL A 215 16.96 -12.06 -15.36
C VAL A 215 17.42 -13.23 -14.48
N SER A 216 18.73 -13.38 -14.27
CA SER A 216 19.27 -14.50 -13.47
C SER A 216 19.06 -14.29 -11.96
N GLY A 217 19.07 -15.37 -11.18
CA GLY A 217 19.02 -15.32 -9.72
C GLY A 217 17.63 -15.04 -9.09
N GLN A 218 16.55 -15.15 -9.87
CA GLN A 218 15.19 -14.91 -9.37
C GLN A 218 14.71 -16.00 -8.41
N SER A 219 14.03 -15.58 -7.34
CA SER A 219 13.26 -16.47 -6.50
C SER A 219 12.00 -16.99 -7.22
N LYS A 220 11.33 -17.98 -6.63
CA LYS A 220 10.05 -18.47 -7.14
C LYS A 220 8.98 -17.39 -7.01
N GLU A 221 9.03 -16.63 -5.92
CA GLU A 221 8.12 -15.54 -5.59
C GLU A 221 8.26 -14.40 -6.63
N ASP A 222 9.50 -14.03 -6.99
CA ASP A 222 9.76 -13.03 -8.02
C ASP A 222 9.11 -13.42 -9.36
N ARG A 223 9.27 -14.69 -9.77
CA ARG A 223 8.70 -15.20 -11.03
C ARG A 223 7.17 -15.12 -11.07
N GLN A 224 6.51 -15.31 -9.93
CA GLN A 224 5.05 -15.27 -9.83
C GLN A 224 4.50 -13.86 -10.01
N ILE A 225 5.25 -12.83 -9.58
CA ILE A 225 4.81 -11.44 -9.66
C ILE A 225 5.23 -10.73 -10.95
N ILE A 226 6.14 -11.30 -11.74
CA ILE A 226 6.59 -10.72 -13.03
C ILE A 226 5.44 -10.34 -13.98
N PRO A 227 4.41 -11.17 -14.22
CA PRO A 227 3.31 -10.78 -15.11
C PRO A 227 2.63 -9.47 -14.70
N LYS A 228 2.52 -9.22 -13.38
CA LYS A 228 1.98 -7.98 -12.82
C LYS A 228 2.99 -6.84 -12.90
N THR A 229 4.25 -7.09 -12.57
CA THR A 229 5.35 -6.11 -12.71
C THR A 229 5.49 -5.61 -14.16
N ALA A 230 5.41 -6.50 -15.15
CA ALA A 230 5.45 -6.15 -16.56
C ALA A 230 4.30 -5.20 -16.95
N HIS A 231 3.09 -5.50 -16.49
CA HIS A 231 1.94 -4.62 -16.73
C HIS A 231 2.12 -3.25 -16.04
N GLU A 232 2.58 -3.23 -14.79
CA GLU A 232 2.82 -1.99 -14.04
C GLU A 232 3.90 -1.10 -14.68
N LEU A 233 4.93 -1.71 -15.29
CA LEU A 233 5.95 -0.98 -16.05
C LEU A 233 5.37 -0.30 -17.29
N LEU A 234 4.49 -0.98 -18.03
CA LEU A 234 3.82 -0.34 -19.15
C LEU A 234 2.87 0.77 -18.66
N GLU A 235 2.19 0.57 -17.52
CA GLU A 235 1.41 1.63 -16.87
C GLU A 235 2.23 2.88 -16.58
N ILE A 236 3.44 2.71 -16.08
CA ILE A 236 4.37 3.82 -15.86
C ILE A 236 4.76 4.46 -17.20
N TYR A 237 5.06 3.66 -18.22
CA TYR A 237 5.48 4.14 -19.54
C TYR A 237 4.47 5.10 -20.18
N TRP A 238 3.19 4.73 -20.23
CA TRP A 238 2.17 5.57 -20.86
C TRP A 238 1.61 6.67 -19.96
N THR A 239 2.01 6.70 -18.69
CA THR A 239 1.65 7.79 -17.74
C THR A 239 2.74 8.88 -17.69
N ARG A 240 3.99 8.54 -18.02
CA ARG A 240 5.06 9.50 -18.28
C ARG A 240 4.83 10.24 -19.59
#